data_AF-A0A3M1CXC1-F1
#
_entry.id   AF-A0A3M1CXC1-F1
#
_cell.length_a   1.000
_cell.length_b   1.000
_cell.length_c   1.000
_cell.angle_alpha   90.00
_cell.angle_beta   90.00
_cell.angle_gamma   90.00
#
_symmetry.space_group_name_H-M   'P 1'
#
loop_
_entity.id
_entity.type
_entity.pdbx_description
1 polymer ?
#
loop_
_entity_poly.entity_id
_entity_poly.type
_entity_poly.pdbx_seq_one_letter_code
_entity_poly.pdbx_strand_id
1 'polypeptide(L)' 'VARGAATAAVLGNVHVWDVAAAKVILESAGGTMVGLDGRKVALADYLDGRPLNGHLIASPAGIHREVAETLQPL' A
#
# COMPACT_ATOMS: atom_id res chain seq x y z
N VAL A 1 -4.10 -9.97 -1.82
CA VAL A 1 -4.17 -8.99 -2.91
C VAL A 1 -3.55 -9.52 -4.21
N ALA A 2 -2.22 -9.65 -4.36
CA ALA A 2 -1.59 -10.07 -5.62
C ALA A 2 -2.13 -11.39 -6.22
N ARG A 3 -2.42 -12.39 -5.38
CA ARG A 3 -3.06 -13.66 -5.80
C ARG A 3 -4.57 -13.58 -6.08
N GLY A 4 -5.20 -12.41 -5.92
CA GLY A 4 -6.67 -12.26 -5.98
C GLY A 4 -7.43 -12.74 -4.74
N ALA A 5 -6.75 -13.23 -3.70
CA ALA A 5 -7.41 -13.78 -2.50
C ALA A 5 -8.07 -12.73 -1.58
N ALA A 6 -7.82 -11.44 -1.81
CA ALA A 6 -8.41 -10.33 -1.07
C ALA A 6 -8.40 -9.08 -1.96
N THR A 7 -9.44 -8.25 -1.85
CA THR A 7 -9.62 -7.01 -2.65
C THR A 7 -8.52 -6.00 -2.36
N ALA A 8 -8.22 -5.73 -1.09
CA ALA A 8 -7.15 -4.83 -0.68
C ALA A 8 -6.58 -5.23 0.69
N ALA A 9 -5.44 -4.63 1.05
CA ALA A 9 -4.88 -4.68 2.39
C ALA A 9 -4.53 -3.25 2.84
N VAL A 10 -4.87 -2.92 4.07
CA VAL A 10 -4.49 -1.66 4.72
C VAL A 10 -3.37 -1.95 5.71
N LEU A 11 -2.25 -1.23 5.62
CA LEU A 11 -1.10 -1.42 6.47
C LEU A 11 -0.78 -0.12 7.20
N GLY A 12 -0.47 -0.18 8.49
CA GLY A 12 0.00 0.95 9.29
C GLY A 12 1.18 0.52 10.15
N ASN A 13 2.02 1.47 10.54
CA ASN A 13 3.20 1.24 11.40
C ASN A 13 4.15 0.14 10.85
N VAL A 14 4.42 0.18 9.54
CA VAL A 14 5.30 -0.77 8.85
C VAL A 14 6.63 -0.12 8.49
N HIS A 15 7.69 -0.91 8.40
CA HIS A 15 9.00 -0.48 7.92
C HIS A 15 9.20 -0.86 6.45
N VAL A 16 10.25 -0.31 5.82
CA VAL A 16 10.55 -0.59 4.41
C VAL A 16 10.73 -2.08 4.13
N TRP A 17 11.37 -2.82 5.04
CA TRP A 17 11.59 -4.27 4.87
C TRP A 17 10.31 -5.11 5.02
N ASP A 18 9.27 -4.59 5.66
CA ASP A 18 7.98 -5.29 5.76
C ASP A 18 7.22 -5.30 4.43
N VAL A 19 7.44 -4.27 3.60
CA VAL A 19 6.65 -4.03 2.38
C VAL A 19 7.43 -4.09 1.07
N ALA A 20 8.76 -4.00 1.10
CA ALA A 20 9.58 -3.92 -0.11
C ALA A 20 9.34 -5.10 -1.08
N ALA A 21 9.42 -6.34 -0.57
CA ALA A 21 9.15 -7.52 -1.39
C ALA A 21 7.68 -7.58 -1.84
N ALA A 22 6.74 -7.27 -0.93
CA ALA A 22 5.32 -7.29 -1.23
C ALA A 22 4.94 -6.30 -2.33
N LYS A 23 5.56 -5.12 -2.36
CA LYS A 23 5.33 -4.09 -3.38
C LYS A 23 5.72 -4.59 -4.76
N VAL A 24 6.92 -5.18 -4.92
CA VAL A 24 7.39 -5.72 -6.20
C VAL A 24 6.46 -6.83 -6.71
N ILE A 25 6.06 -7.75 -5.83
CA ILE A 25 5.14 -8.85 -6.18
C ILE A 25 3.78 -8.29 -6.60
N LEU A 26 3.25 -7.31 -5.85
CA LEU A 26 1.95 -6.72 -6.13
C LEU A 26 1.94 -5.95 -7.46
N GLU A 27 2.96 -5.13 -7.72
CA GLU A 27 3.09 -4.38 -8.97
C GLU A 27 3.25 -5.32 -10.17
N SER A 28 4.00 -6.41 -10.02
CA SER A 28 4.12 -7.46 -11.04
C SER A 28 2.80 -8.16 -11.35
N ALA A 29 1.87 -8.19 -10.40
CA ALA A 29 0.52 -8.73 -10.56
C ALA A 29 -0.50 -7.67 -11.04
N GLY A 30 -0.07 -6.47 -11.44
CA GLY A 30 -0.94 -5.37 -11.87
C GLY A 30 -1.60 -4.59 -10.73
N GLY A 31 -1.12 -4.77 -9.50
CA GLY A 31 -1.56 -3.99 -8.34
C GLY A 31 -0.73 -2.73 -8.10
N THR A 32 -1.08 -2.00 -7.05
CA THR A 32 -0.37 -0.80 -6.60
C THR A 32 -0.37 -0.70 -5.07
N MET A 33 0.64 -0.03 -4.53
CA MET A 33 0.75 0.30 -3.11
C MET A 33 0.97 1.81 -2.97
N VAL A 34 -0.01 2.50 -2.40
CA VAL A 34 -0.05 3.95 -2.24
C VAL A 34 -0.55 4.33 -0.85
N GLY A 35 -0.33 5.57 -0.41
CA GLY A 35 -0.90 6.07 0.84
C GLY A 35 -2.43 6.17 0.78
N LEU A 36 -3.06 6.34 1.95
CA LEU A 36 -4.51 6.68 2.03
C LEU A 36 -4.88 7.90 1.18
N ASP A 37 -3.97 8.86 1.05
CA ASP A 37 -4.12 10.07 0.24
C ASP A 37 -3.92 9.84 -1.28
N GLY A 38 -3.66 8.60 -1.69
CA GLY A 38 -3.40 8.21 -3.07
C GLY A 38 -2.00 8.53 -3.57
N ARG A 39 -1.12 9.11 -2.74
CA ARG A 39 0.26 9.40 -3.15
C ARG A 39 1.09 8.13 -3.16
N LYS A 40 1.96 8.01 -4.17
CA LYS A 40 2.93 6.92 -4.23
C LYS A 40 3.92 7.05 -3.08
N VAL A 41 4.24 5.92 -2.46
CA VAL A 41 5.30 5.87 -1.44
C VAL A 41 6.60 5.44 -2.09
N ALA A 42 7.59 6.34 -2.06
CA ALA A 42 8.95 6.05 -2.48
C ALA A 42 9.67 5.33 -1.34
N LEU A 43 9.77 4.00 -1.43
CA LEU A 43 10.41 3.17 -0.39
C LEU A 43 11.88 3.55 -0.14
N ALA A 44 12.55 4.13 -1.14
CA ALA A 44 13.92 4.63 -1.03
C ALA A 44 14.07 5.73 0.05
N ASP A 45 13.01 6.51 0.30
CA ASP A 45 13.01 7.59 1.29
C ASP A 45 12.96 7.09 2.74
N TYR A 46 12.87 5.77 2.94
CA TYR A 46 12.73 5.08 4.23
C TYR A 46 13.85 4.06 4.49
N LEU A 47 14.94 4.12 3.72
CA LEU A 47 16.11 3.25 3.91
C LEU A 47 16.90 3.56 5.19
N ASP A 48 16.63 4.69 5.83
CA ASP A 48 17.13 5.07 7.16
C ASP A 48 16.47 4.25 8.29
N GLY A 49 15.49 3.40 7.97
CA GLY A 49 14.86 2.49 8.91
C GLY A 49 13.76 3.14 9.76
N ARG A 50 13.37 4.39 9.46
CA ARG A 50 12.17 4.97 10.08
C ARG A 50 10.90 4.27 9.55
N PRO A 51 9.82 4.19 10.33
CA PRO A 51 8.56 3.64 9.86
C PRO A 51 7.99 4.48 8.70
N LEU A 52 7.21 3.84 7.84
CA LEU A 52 6.49 4.51 6.78
C LEU A 52 5.43 5.43 7.38
N ASN A 53 5.27 6.62 6.80
CA ASN A 53 4.34 7.61 7.30
C ASN A 53 2.91 7.24 6.92
N GLY A 54 2.02 7.21 7.91
CA GLY A 54 0.59 6.98 7.72
C GLY A 54 0.24 5.53 7.39
N HIS A 55 -0.91 5.34 6.74
CA HIS A 55 -1.36 4.03 6.28
C HIS A 55 -1.19 3.88 4.77
N LEU A 56 -0.87 2.66 4.35
CA LEU A 56 -0.76 2.24 2.96
C LEU A 56 -1.97 1.39 2.58
N ILE A 57 -2.39 1.51 1.33
CA ILE A 57 -3.34 0.62 0.70
C ILE A 57 -2.60 -0.14 -0.40
N ALA A 58 -2.63 -1.46 -0.29
CA ALA A 58 -2.25 -2.39 -1.33
C ALA A 58 -3.51 -2.93 -2.01
N SER A 59 -3.69 -2.67 -3.31
CA SER A 59 -4.89 -3.07 -4.07
C SER A 59 -4.55 -3.38 -5.53
N PRO A 60 -5.45 -4.01 -6.32
CA PRO A 60 -5.45 -3.85 -7.77
C PRO A 60 -5.38 -2.38 -8.19
N ALA A 61 -4.78 -2.11 -9.35
CA ALA A 61 -4.80 -0.76 -9.92
C ALA A 61 -6.26 -0.32 -10.18
N GLY A 62 -6.57 0.95 -9.90
CA GLY A 62 -7.87 1.57 -10.17
C GLY A 62 -8.90 1.53 -9.04
N ILE A 63 -8.75 0.66 -8.04
CA ILE A 63 -9.74 0.54 -6.92
C ILE A 63 -9.31 1.24 -5.62
N HIS A 64 -8.12 1.87 -5.59
CA HIS A 64 -7.59 2.53 -4.39
C HIS A 64 -8.59 3.51 -3.77
N ARG A 65 -9.20 4.37 -4.61
CA ARG A 65 -10.10 5.44 -4.16
C ARG A 65 -11.32 4.88 -3.44
N GLU A 66 -11.94 3.85 -4.01
CA GLU A 66 -13.10 3.18 -3.41
C GLU A 66 -12.74 2.59 -2.03
N VAL A 67 -11.59 1.93 -1.92
CA VAL A 67 -11.10 1.42 -0.64
C VAL A 67 -10.86 2.56 0.35
N ALA A 68 -10.19 3.64 -0.06
CA ALA A 68 -9.90 4.78 0.80
C ALA A 68 -11.17 5.49 1.31
N GLU A 69 -12.19 5.62 0.47
CA GLU A 69 -13.48 6.24 0.83
C GLU A 69 -14.21 5.43 1.92
N THR A 70 -14.12 4.09 1.90
CA THR A 70 -14.72 3.23 2.96
C THR A 70 -14.02 3.32 4.31
N LEU A 71 -12.82 3.90 4.37
CA LEU A 71 -12.03 4.04 5.59
C LEU A 71 -12.18 5.42 6.24
N GLN A 72 -12.88 6.36 5.60
CA GLN A 72 -13.19 7.65 6.20
C GLN A 72 -14.28 7.48 7.26
N PRO A 73 -14.18 8.16 8.43
CA PRO A 73 -15.27 8.18 9.40
C PRO A 73 -16.54 8.74 8.73
N LEU A 74 -17.69 8.11 9.02
CA LEU A 74 -19.02 8.63 8.66
C LEU A 74 -19.24 10.03 9.22
#